data_AF-A0A7L4PYT6-F1
#
_entry.id   AF-A0A7L4PYT6-F1
#
_cell.length_a   1.000
_cell.length_b   1.000
_cell.length_c   1.000
_cell.angle_alpha   90.00
_cell.angle_beta   90.00
_cell.angle_gamma   90.00
#
_symmetry.space_group_name_H-M   'P 1'
#
loop_
_entity.id
_entity.type
_entity.pdbx_description
1 polymer ?
#
loop_
_entity_poly.entity_id
_entity_poly.type
_entity_poly.pdbx_seq_one_letter_code
_entity_poly.pdbx_strand_id
1 'polypeptide(L)'
;MRELFAVMMKEEWRLHATMFGSISFALFPVLIGAITFMGSLILSFIGEIIPGPTLSFLVHAQFLLLGIMVGGFGLLGQEVMNRRFGQASLVAYSSRTLPLSDRRIFTVFVVKDTV
;
A
#
# COMPACT_ATOMS: atom_id res chain seq x y z
N MET A 1 -9.77 -18.50 9.32
CA MET A 1 -9.67 -17.02 9.30
C MET A 1 -8.24 -16.62 9.64
N ARG A 2 -7.76 -16.89 10.86
CA ARG A 2 -6.38 -16.56 11.29
C ARG A 2 -5.30 -17.20 10.43
N GLU A 3 -5.45 -18.47 10.07
CA GLU A 3 -4.48 -19.17 9.21
C GLU A 3 -4.43 -18.57 7.79
N LEU A 4 -5.59 -18.37 7.16
CA LEU A 4 -5.67 -17.73 5.84
C LEU A 4 -5.04 -16.33 5.88
N PHE A 5 -5.36 -15.54 6.90
CA PHE A 5 -4.77 -14.22 7.11
C PHE A 5 -3.23 -14.30 7.24
N ALA A 6 -2.72 -15.19 8.10
CA ALA A 6 -1.28 -15.36 8.31
C ALA A 6 -0.55 -15.81 7.03
N VAL A 7 -1.17 -16.69 6.25
CA VAL A 7 -0.63 -17.14 4.96
C VAL A 7 -0.59 -15.99 3.96
N MET A 8 -1.66 -15.19 3.84
CA MET A 8 -1.71 -14.02 2.96
C MET A 8 -0.68 -12.95 3.37
N MET A 9 -0.53 -12.68 4.67
CA MET A 9 0.50 -11.77 5.19
C MET A 9 1.92 -12.25 4.87
N LYS A 10 2.18 -13.56 5.04
CA LYS A 10 3.48 -14.16 4.75
C LYS A 10 3.79 -14.13 3.25
N GLU A 11 2.78 -14.36 2.41
CA GLU A 11 2.89 -14.26 0.96
C GLU A 11 3.33 -12.86 0.54
N GLU A 12 2.65 -11.82 1.03
CA GLU A 12 3.01 -10.44 0.73
C GLU A 12 4.40 -10.05 1.22
N TRP A 13 4.71 -10.41 2.47
CA TRP A 13 6.05 -10.17 3.02
C TRP A 13 7.12 -10.77 2.10
N ARG A 14 6.93 -12.01 1.64
CA ARG A 14 7.87 -12.68 0.74
C ARG A 14 7.97 -11.95 -0.60
N LEU A 15 6.86 -11.52 -1.18
CA LEU A 15 6.84 -10.78 -2.44
C LEU A 15 7.63 -9.47 -2.31
N HIS A 16 7.31 -8.65 -1.32
CA HIS A 16 7.97 -7.36 -1.12
C HIS A 16 9.43 -7.50 -0.68
N ALA A 17 9.74 -8.43 0.22
CA ALA A 17 11.12 -8.68 0.63
C ALA A 17 12.00 -9.16 -0.53
N THR A 18 11.44 -9.92 -1.48
CA THR A 18 12.17 -10.34 -2.71
C THR A 18 12.40 -9.16 -3.66
N MET A 19 11.48 -8.20 -3.73
CA MET A 19 11.59 -7.04 -4.62
C MET A 19 12.47 -5.91 -4.06
N PHE A 20 12.33 -5.59 -2.78
CA PHE A 20 12.92 -4.39 -2.15
C PHE A 20 13.90 -4.71 -1.00
N GLY A 21 13.98 -5.96 -0.56
CA GLY A 21 14.70 -6.38 0.64
C GLY A 21 13.81 -6.38 1.88
N SER A 22 14.02 -7.36 2.78
CA SER A 22 13.20 -7.54 3.99
C SER A 22 13.29 -6.36 4.95
N ILE A 23 14.49 -5.81 5.15
CA ILE A 23 14.74 -4.67 6.04
C ILE A 23 14.10 -3.40 5.47
N SER A 24 14.30 -3.13 4.18
CA SER A 24 13.73 -1.95 3.51
C SER A 24 12.20 -1.94 3.61
N PHE A 25 11.57 -3.11 3.40
CA PHE A 25 10.12 -3.25 3.52
C PHE A 25 9.64 -3.00 4.96
N ALA A 26 10.34 -3.56 5.96
CA ALA A 26 10.01 -3.37 7.38
C ALA A 26 10.15 -1.90 7.83
N LEU A 27 11.16 -1.20 7.32
CA LEU A 27 11.46 0.19 7.69
C LEU A 27 10.63 1.21 6.92
N PHE A 28 9.94 0.81 5.85
CA PHE A 28 9.18 1.74 5.02
C PHE A 28 8.11 2.51 5.81
N PRO A 29 7.27 1.89 6.68
CA PRO A 29 6.32 2.63 7.51
C PRO A 29 7.01 3.60 8.49
N VAL A 30 8.17 3.21 9.02
CA VAL A 30 8.96 4.05 9.93
C VAL A 30 9.47 5.29 9.21
N LEU A 31 9.96 5.12 7.97
CA LEU A 31 10.41 6.22 7.12
C LEU A 31 9.26 7.19 6.81
N ILE A 32 8.10 6.68 6.41
CA ILE A 32 6.91 7.52 6.16
C ILE A 32 6.48 8.27 7.42
N GLY A 33 6.46 7.58 8.56
CA GLY A 33 6.17 8.19 9.86
C GLY A 33 7.17 9.29 10.23
N ALA A 34 8.46 9.06 10.03
CA ALA A 34 9.51 10.04 10.30
C ALA A 34 9.39 11.27 9.39
N ILE A 35 9.19 11.09 8.09
CA ILE A 35 9.00 12.19 7.13
C ILE A 35 7.73 12.99 7.47
N THR A 36 6.63 12.31 7.79
CA THR A 36 5.36 12.95 8.15
C THR A 36 5.48 13.73 9.47
N PHE A 37 6.16 13.15 10.46
CA PHE A 37 6.45 13.80 11.73
C PHE A 37 7.32 15.05 11.54
N MET A 38 8.40 14.95 10.76
CA MET A 38 9.22 16.13 10.44
C MET A 38 8.42 17.19 9.68
N GLY A 39 7.58 16.78 8.72
CA GLY A 39 6.71 17.68 7.97
C GLY A 39 5.69 18.40 8.84
N SER A 40 5.13 17.73 9.86
CA SER A 40 4.16 18.36 10.76
C SER A 40 4.79 19.45 11.64
N LEU A 41 6.05 19.29 12.05
CA LEU A 41 6.79 20.32 12.77
C LEU A 41 7.02 21.59 11.93
N ILE A 42 7.15 21.43 10.61
CA ILE A 42 7.38 22.54 9.67
C ILE A 42 6.07 23.29 9.37
N LEU A 43 4.91 22.66 9.57
CA LEU A 43 3.61 23.21 9.19
C LEU A 43 3.30 24.56 9.86
N SER A 44 3.71 24.76 11.11
CA SER A 44 3.54 26.03 11.83
C SER A 44 4.23 27.19 11.12
N PHE A 45 5.43 26.98 10.58
CA PHE A 45 6.16 28.01 9.83
C PHE A 45 5.52 28.30 8.48
N ILE A 46 4.97 27.27 7.82
CA ILE A 46 4.28 27.44 6.53
C ILE A 46 3.01 28.27 6.70
N GLY A 47 2.27 28.08 7.80
CA GLY A 47 1.04 28.82 8.09
C GLY A 47 1.23 30.31 8.30
N GLU A 48 2.44 30.76 8.68
CA GLU A 48 2.78 32.19 8.78
C GLU A 48 3.02 32.84 7.41
N ILE A 49 3.43 32.05 6.41
CA ILE A 49 3.85 32.53 5.08
C ILE A 49 2.69 32.41 4.07
N ILE A 50 1.92 31.33 4.16
CA ILE A 50 0.87 31.00 3.18
C ILE A 50 -0.51 31.11 3.85
N PRO A 51 -1.43 31.92 3.30
CA PRO A 51 -2.80 31.99 3.81
C PRO A 51 -3.49 30.61 3.81
N GLY A 52 -4.22 30.31 4.89
CA GLY A 52 -4.89 29.03 5.10
C GLY A 52 -5.74 28.52 3.91
N PRO A 53 -6.56 29.37 3.24
CA PRO A 53 -7.32 28.94 2.07
C PRO A 53 -6.45 28.47 0.90
N THR A 54 -5.34 29.17 0.64
CA THR A 54 -4.38 28.80 -0.41
C THR A 54 -3.67 27.50 -0.06
N LEU A 55 -3.24 27.34 1.19
CA LEU A 55 -2.60 26.11 1.66
C LEU A 55 -3.54 24.90 1.54
N SER A 56 -4.81 25.06 1.94
CA SER A 56 -5.84 24.02 1.78
C SER A 56 -6.01 23.61 0.32
N PHE A 57 -6.14 24.59 -0.58
CA PHE A 57 -6.27 24.31 -2.02
C PHE A 57 -5.06 23.52 -2.55
N LEU A 58 -3.84 23.95 -2.21
CA LEU A 58 -2.61 23.27 -2.63
C LEU A 58 -2.54 21.82 -2.12
N VAL A 59 -2.92 21.59 -0.86
CA VAL A 59 -2.96 20.24 -0.28
C VAL A 59 -3.96 19.35 -1.01
N HIS A 60 -5.17 19.84 -1.31
CA HIS A 60 -6.16 19.05 -2.05
C HIS A 60 -5.71 18.75 -3.49
N ALA A 61 -5.10 19.73 -4.17
CA ALA A 61 -4.53 19.52 -5.49
C ALA A 61 -3.40 18.48 -5.48
N GLN A 62 -2.53 18.53 -4.47
CA GLN A 62 -1.47 17.54 -4.25
C GLN A 62 -2.07 16.14 -4.04
N PHE A 63 -3.11 16.01 -3.20
CA PHE A 63 -3.80 14.73 -2.99
C PHE A 63 -4.39 14.16 -4.27
N LEU A 64 -4.99 15.01 -5.12
CA LEU A 64 -5.51 14.59 -6.43
C LEU A 64 -4.39 14.05 -7.32
N LEU A 65 -3.28 14.79 -7.44
CA LEU A 65 -2.14 14.38 -8.28
C LEU A 65 -1.48 13.10 -7.77
N LEU A 66 -1.26 12.99 -6.46
CA LEU A 66 -0.74 11.78 -5.83
C LEU A 66 -1.68 10.59 -6.04
N GLY A 67 -3.00 10.80 -5.92
CA GLY A 67 -4.01 9.78 -6.21
C GLY A 67 -3.92 9.25 -7.64
N ILE A 68 -3.77 10.15 -8.62
CA ILE A 68 -3.56 9.78 -10.02
C ILE A 68 -2.27 8.96 -10.19
N MET A 69 -1.16 9.40 -9.58
CA MET A 69 0.12 8.68 -9.65
C MET A 69 0.02 7.28 -9.04
N VAL A 70 -0.53 7.16 -7.83
CA VAL A 70 -0.70 5.87 -7.13
C VAL A 70 -1.62 4.94 -7.91
N GLY A 71 -2.73 5.45 -8.47
CA GLY A 71 -3.61 4.68 -9.34
C GLY A 71 -2.89 4.16 -10.59
N GLY A 72 -2.07 5.01 -11.22
CA GLY A 72 -1.21 4.63 -12.35
C GLY A 72 -0.21 3.52 -11.99
N PHE A 73 0.43 3.61 -10.81
CA PHE A 73 1.29 2.54 -10.30
C PHE A 73 0.54 1.24 -10.06
N GLY A 74 -0.73 1.28 -9.62
CA GLY A 74 -1.56 0.09 -9.46
C GLY A 74 -1.78 -0.64 -10.79
N LEU A 75 -2.06 0.11 -11.86
CA LEU A 75 -2.25 -0.44 -13.21
C LEU A 75 -0.93 -1.01 -13.78
N LEU A 76 0.18 -0.28 -13.66
CA LEU A 76 1.50 -0.73 -14.11
C LEU A 76 2.05 -1.88 -13.27
N GLY A 77 1.72 -1.91 -11.98
CA GLY A 77 2.17 -2.93 -11.04
C GLY A 77 1.74 -4.32 -11.47
N GLN A 78 0.52 -4.48 -11.98
CA GLN A 78 0.06 -5.78 -12.52
C GLN A 78 0.94 -6.25 -13.68
N GLU A 79 1.30 -5.36 -14.60
CA GLU A 79 2.13 -5.71 -15.75
C GLU A 79 3.56 -6.03 -15.34
N VAL A 80 4.13 -5.25 -14.42
CA VAL A 80 5.49 -5.47 -13.88
C VAL A 80 5.57 -6.79 -13.11
N MET A 81 4.56 -7.09 -12.28
CA MET A 81 4.48 -8.35 -11.53
C MET A 81 4.39 -9.55 -12.49
N ASN A 82 3.55 -9.46 -13.53
CA ASN A 82 3.39 -10.53 -14.51
C ASN A 82 4.67 -10.77 -15.32
N ARG A 83 5.42 -9.70 -15.66
CA ARG A 83 6.73 -9.81 -16.34
C ARG A 83 7.82 -10.42 -15.44
N ARG A 84 7.80 -10.16 -14.13
CA ARG A 84 8.88 -10.57 -13.21
C ARG A 84 8.67 -11.94 -12.57
N PHE A 85 7.44 -12.32 -12.27
CA PHE A 85 7.12 -13.58 -11.59
C PHE A 85 6.36 -14.58 -12.48
N GLY A 86 6.05 -14.22 -13.73
CA GLY A 86 5.18 -15.02 -14.60
C GLY A 86 3.74 -15.07 -14.07
N GLN A 87 3.01 -16.15 -14.35
CA GLN A 87 1.67 -16.40 -13.79
C GLN A 87 1.75 -16.82 -12.30
N ALA A 88 2.25 -15.93 -11.45
CA ALA A 88 2.15 -16.12 -10.01
C ALA A 88 0.70 -15.89 -9.56
N SER A 89 0.04 -16.96 -9.15
CA SER A 89 -1.30 -16.92 -8.57
C SER A 89 -1.19 -16.58 -7.09
N LEU A 90 -1.76 -15.45 -6.65
CA LEU A 90 -1.90 -15.14 -5.23
C LEU A 90 -2.86 -16.12 -4.55
N VAL A 91 -2.74 -16.29 -3.23
CA VAL A 91 -3.68 -17.09 -2.44
C VAL A 91 -5.13 -16.59 -2.59
N ALA A 92 -5.30 -15.29 -2.85
CA ALA A 92 -6.59 -14.68 -3.17
C ALA A 92 -7.28 -15.28 -4.42
N TYR A 93 -6.51 -15.75 -5.42
CA TYR A 93 -7.04 -16.38 -6.63
C TYR A 93 -7.22 -17.90 -6.50
N SER A 94 -6.84 -18.48 -5.36
CA SER A 94 -6.91 -19.93 -5.11
C SER A 94 -8.31 -20.40 -4.65
N SER A 95 -9.35 -19.58 -4.82
CA SER A 95 -10.71 -19.96 -4.41
C SER A 95 -11.27 -21.14 -5.20
N ARG A 96 -10.77 -21.37 -6.42
CA ARG A 96 -11.15 -22.52 -7.26
C ARG A 96 -10.52 -23.84 -6.81
N THR A 97 -9.45 -23.79 -6.02
CA THR A 97 -8.69 -24.98 -5.58
C THR A 97 -8.83 -25.24 -4.08
N LEU A 98 -9.10 -24.20 -3.28
CA LEU A 98 -9.33 -24.32 -1.85
C LEU A 98 -10.82 -24.52 -1.55
N PRO A 99 -11.20 -25.38 -0.59
CA PRO A 99 -12.59 -25.57 -0.15
C PRO A 99 -13.06 -24.39 0.74
N LEU A 100 -12.92 -23.17 0.25
CA LEU A 100 -13.24 -21.93 0.95
C LEU A 100 -14.13 -21.05 0.08
N SER A 101 -15.13 -20.41 0.70
CA SER A 101 -16.01 -19.45 0.05
C SER A 101 -15.25 -18.22 -0.47
N ASP A 102 -15.57 -17.78 -1.69
CA ASP A 102 -15.07 -16.52 -2.28
C ASP A 102 -15.26 -15.32 -1.34
N ARG A 103 -16.45 -15.22 -0.72
CA ARG A 103 -16.75 -14.14 0.24
C ARG A 103 -15.76 -14.15 1.40
N ARG A 104 -15.38 -15.33 1.88
CA ARG A 104 -14.45 -15.48 3.01
C ARG A 104 -13.03 -15.08 2.63
N ILE A 105 -12.56 -15.49 1.45
CA ILE A 105 -11.23 -15.10 0.94
C ILE A 105 -11.19 -13.59 0.73
N PHE A 106 -12.23 -13.01 0.10
CA PHE A 106 -12.33 -11.58 -0.12
C PHE A 106 -12.38 -10.77 1.18
N THR A 107 -13.17 -11.20 2.17
CA THR A 107 -13.21 -10.52 3.48
C THR A 107 -11.84 -10.54 4.16
N VAL A 108 -11.14 -11.67 4.14
CA VAL A 108 -9.79 -11.75 4.74
C VAL A 108 -8.79 -10.90 3.97
N PHE A 109 -8.88 -10.86 2.64
CA PHE A 109 -8.08 -9.97 1.79
C PHE A 109 -8.28 -8.50 2.18
N VAL A 110 -9.53 -8.02 2.26
CA VAL A 110 -9.83 -6.63 2.64
C VAL A 110 -9.34 -6.31 4.06
N VAL A 111 -9.56 -7.21 5.02
CA VAL A 111 -9.05 -7.03 6.39
C VAL A 111 -7.53 -6.96 6.39
N LYS A 112 -6.86 -7.79 5.60
CA LYS A 112 -5.41 -7.85 5.47
C LYS A 112 -4.82 -6.61 4.78
N ASP A 113 -5.51 -5.99 3.83
CA ASP A 113 -5.10 -4.71 3.22
C ASP A 113 -5.29 -3.50 4.14
N THR A 114 -6.15 -3.63 5.16
CA THR A 114 -6.49 -2.51 6.07
C THR A 114 -5.51 -2.38 7.24
N VAL A 115 -4.85 -3.48 7.63
CA VAL A 115 -3.94 -3.57 8.79
C VAL A 115 -2.49 -3.39 8.35
#